data_AF-A0A2G5X0Q1-F1
#
_entry.id   AF-A0A2G5X0Q1-F1
#
_cell.length_a   1.000
_cell.length_b   1.000
_cell.length_c   1.000
_cell.angle_alpha   90.00
_cell.angle_beta   90.00
_cell.angle_gamma   90.00
#
_symmetry.space_group_name_H-M   'P 1'
#
loop_
_entity.id
_entity.type
_entity.pdbx_description
1 polymer ?
#
loop_
_entity_poly.entity_id
_entity_poly.type
_entity_poly.pdbx_seq_one_letter_code
_entity_poly.pdbx_strand_id
1 'polypeptide(L)'
;MGLKYIEIIKSIVLLLLVSLSVLFTFEVWNYSPNYEPMEQLQTVDISISEKKTIDEIIKPYKIITTLKDQVLGSTDTEKIDRILREMNTWELSNLQLVRQDMNKFNIAQTLRQPSQMALYFTGEVPMLVYDNVLPVDDVNIPEATFNRLVIDWSQSTQAPVIHLLSEVSGLHYQVQVTLPNKTSFLRNVVDVGQSFDEYAEIDRGNAPFLAVPKDPITIMRNTYYQEEINPLRFRDALFSDPNAVRRNQVNPTNEEYGDDHAFMNVDTEIKRLSYVMPAVESQEFALPSELLLNAIDFINEHGGWTDEFRYAYMNPYSRYVRFQLYIDGLPVFSDQPGISEITETWGDMRVFKYIRPYYTLDVNIEPVQENLPSGVEVAESLRESEELNFDLIEEITPGYYMIHDIERKLIILQPCWYYLIKDNWFRHAPEELQGGGVIGLE
;
A
#
# COMPACT_ATOMS: atom_id res chain seq x y z
N MET A 1 18.12 15.26 -76.83
CA MET A 1 17.88 16.50 -76.07
C MET A 1 16.78 16.24 -75.03
N GLY A 2 17.05 15.44 -73.99
CA GLY A 2 15.98 14.87 -73.13
C GLY A 2 16.37 14.55 -71.68
N LEU A 3 17.51 15.05 -71.18
CA LEU A 3 17.96 14.80 -69.80
C LEU A 3 17.86 16.03 -68.88
N LYS A 4 17.78 17.25 -69.43
CA LYS A 4 17.77 18.49 -68.63
C LYS A 4 16.46 18.78 -67.89
N TYR A 5 15.34 18.19 -68.33
CA TYR A 5 14.03 18.42 -67.70
C TYR A 5 13.76 17.45 -66.54
N ILE A 6 14.41 16.29 -66.51
CA ILE A 6 14.20 15.29 -65.45
C ILE A 6 14.79 15.75 -64.12
N GLU A 7 15.97 16.39 -64.12
CA GLU A 7 16.57 16.92 -62.89
C GLU A 7 15.73 18.03 -62.27
N ILE A 8 15.21 18.95 -63.09
CA ILE A 8 14.35 20.04 -62.61
C ILE A 8 13.06 19.48 -61.99
N ILE A 9 12.44 18.50 -62.63
CA ILE A 9 11.23 17.84 -62.08
C ILE A 9 11.54 17.14 -60.77
N LYS A 10 12.68 16.42 -60.66
CA LYS A 10 13.09 15.76 -59.41
C LYS A 10 13.33 16.78 -58.29
N SER A 11 13.98 17.91 -58.58
CA SER A 11 14.19 18.97 -57.58
C SER A 11 12.89 19.61 -57.12
N ILE A 12 11.92 19.80 -58.02
CA ILE A 12 10.58 20.34 -57.67
C ILE A 12 9.81 19.35 -56.81
N VAL A 13 9.82 18.05 -57.16
CA VAL A 13 9.16 17.00 -56.38
C VAL A 13 9.79 16.88 -55.00
N LEU A 14 11.12 16.95 -54.92
CA LEU A 14 11.84 16.90 -53.64
C LEU A 14 11.52 18.10 -52.76
N LEU A 15 11.50 19.31 -53.33
CA LEU A 15 11.12 20.52 -52.60
C LEU A 15 9.70 20.39 -52.05
N LEU A 16 8.76 19.90 -52.87
CA LEU A 16 7.37 19.70 -52.46
C LEU A 16 7.26 18.67 -51.32
N LEU A 17 7.98 17.55 -51.40
CA LEU A 17 8.02 16.53 -50.34
C LEU A 17 8.58 17.09 -49.03
N VAL A 18 9.67 17.86 -49.09
CA VAL A 18 10.25 18.49 -47.90
C VAL A 18 9.29 19.51 -47.30
N SER A 19 8.64 20.34 -48.13
CA SER A 19 7.62 21.28 -47.66
C SER A 19 6.43 20.57 -47.01
N LEU A 20 5.94 19.47 -47.60
CA LEU A 20 4.84 18.68 -47.04
C LEU A 20 5.22 18.04 -45.71
N SER A 21 6.46 17.54 -45.60
CA SER A 21 6.97 16.97 -44.35
C SER A 21 7.00 18.01 -43.24
N VAL A 22 7.49 19.21 -43.50
CA VAL A 22 7.52 20.30 -42.50
C VAL A 22 6.09 20.72 -42.11
N LEU A 23 5.17 20.75 -43.07
CA LEU A 23 3.76 21.09 -42.82
C LEU A 23 3.09 20.05 -41.92
N PHE A 24 3.27 18.76 -42.19
CA PHE A 24 2.75 17.69 -41.34
C PHE A 24 3.42 17.66 -39.97
N THR A 25 4.73 17.89 -39.87
CA THR A 25 5.39 18.00 -38.57
C THR A 25 4.84 19.16 -37.76
N PHE A 26 4.60 20.32 -38.38
CA PHE A 26 3.97 21.46 -37.72
C PHE A 26 2.53 21.16 -37.29
N GLU A 27 1.78 20.44 -38.12
CA GLU A 27 0.41 20.03 -37.82
C GLU A 27 0.36 19.08 -36.61
N VAL A 28 1.27 18.10 -36.52
CA VAL A 28 1.38 17.19 -35.37
C VAL A 28 1.81 17.93 -34.10
N TRP A 29 2.73 18.89 -34.20
CA TRP A 29 3.19 19.68 -33.04
C TRP A 29 2.12 20.64 -32.51
N ASN A 30 1.25 21.16 -33.38
CA ASN A 30 0.11 22.00 -32.99
C ASN A 30 -1.20 21.22 -32.82
N TYR A 31 -1.18 19.90 -32.99
CA TYR A 31 -2.34 19.05 -32.73
C TYR A 31 -2.46 18.87 -31.22
N SER A 32 -3.22 19.76 -30.58
CA SER A 32 -3.81 19.48 -29.29
C SER A 32 -5.02 18.57 -29.54
N PRO A 33 -5.04 17.32 -29.04
CA PRO A 33 -6.25 16.52 -29.09
C PRO A 33 -7.31 17.29 -28.31
N ASN A 34 -8.42 17.65 -28.97
CA ASN A 34 -9.66 17.90 -28.25
C ASN A 34 -10.11 16.54 -27.73
N TYR A 35 -9.59 16.13 -26.58
CA TYR A 35 -10.32 15.20 -25.74
C TYR A 35 -11.67 15.89 -25.51
N GLU A 36 -12.75 15.34 -26.08
CA GLU A 36 -14.07 15.67 -25.56
C GLU A 36 -13.95 15.44 -24.05
N PRO A 37 -14.19 16.47 -23.21
CA PRO A 37 -14.23 16.23 -21.78
C PRO A 37 -15.26 15.12 -21.61
N MET A 38 -14.83 13.98 -21.06
CA MET A 38 -15.76 12.99 -20.51
C MET A 38 -16.84 13.80 -19.83
N GLU A 39 -18.11 13.60 -20.24
CA GLU A 39 -19.22 14.30 -19.61
C GLU A 39 -19.01 14.21 -18.10
N GLN A 40 -18.60 15.33 -17.50
CA GLN A 40 -18.61 15.50 -16.07
C GLN A 40 -20.10 15.52 -15.76
N LEU A 41 -20.65 14.32 -15.52
CA LEU A 41 -21.79 14.15 -14.64
C LEU A 41 -21.53 15.12 -13.50
N GLN A 42 -22.43 16.06 -13.28
CA GLN A 42 -22.32 17.03 -12.19
C GLN A 42 -22.29 16.24 -10.88
N THR A 43 -21.10 15.80 -10.48
CA THR A 43 -20.85 15.22 -9.18
C THR A 43 -21.02 16.38 -8.23
N VAL A 44 -22.09 16.30 -7.44
CA VAL A 44 -22.18 17.10 -6.24
C VAL A 44 -20.87 16.85 -5.49
N ASP A 45 -20.11 17.90 -5.17
CA ASP A 45 -18.84 17.80 -4.46
C ASP A 45 -19.13 17.29 -3.04
N ILE A 46 -19.19 15.96 -2.90
CA ILE A 46 -19.48 15.25 -1.66
C ILE A 46 -18.16 14.67 -1.19
N SER A 47 -17.43 15.46 -0.40
CA SER A 47 -16.32 14.92 0.38
C SER A 47 -16.90 14.21 1.60
N ILE A 48 -16.67 12.90 1.74
CA ILE A 48 -17.12 12.12 2.90
C ILE A 48 -16.25 12.43 4.13
N SER A 49 -14.94 12.46 3.91
CA SER A 49 -13.87 12.77 4.85
C SER A 49 -12.78 13.55 4.12
N GLU A 50 -11.51 13.19 4.31
CA GLU A 50 -10.33 13.78 3.70
C GLU A 50 -9.87 13.03 2.44
N LYS A 51 -9.13 13.74 1.58
CA LYS A 51 -8.29 13.16 0.54
C LYS A 51 -6.90 12.90 1.14
N LYS A 52 -6.22 11.86 0.66
CA LYS A 52 -4.88 11.49 1.12
C LYS A 52 -3.90 11.46 -0.03
N THR A 53 -2.67 11.85 0.26
CA THR A 53 -1.54 11.82 -0.66
C THR A 53 -0.96 10.41 -0.78
N ILE A 54 -0.17 10.16 -1.83
CA ILE A 54 0.42 8.83 -2.07
C ILE A 54 1.37 8.43 -0.94
N ASP A 55 2.11 9.36 -0.34
CA ASP A 55 3.04 9.10 0.77
C ASP A 55 2.33 8.79 2.10
N GLU A 56 1.10 9.27 2.29
CA GLU A 56 0.25 8.87 3.42
C GLU A 56 -0.32 7.46 3.25
N ILE A 57 -0.62 7.05 2.02
CA ILE A 57 -1.25 5.75 1.71
C ILE A 57 -0.21 4.64 1.55
N ILE A 58 0.88 4.89 0.83
CA ILE A 58 1.92 3.91 0.53
C ILE A 58 3.13 4.16 1.43
N LYS A 59 3.11 3.55 2.60
CA LYS A 59 4.11 3.75 3.64
C LYS A 59 4.67 2.42 4.14
N PRO A 60 5.97 2.33 4.44
CA PRO A 60 6.53 1.14 5.07
C PRO A 60 5.91 0.92 6.46
N TYR A 61 5.66 -0.34 6.81
CA TYR A 61 5.15 -0.72 8.15
C TYR A 61 6.29 -1.00 9.14
N LYS A 62 7.49 -1.28 8.63
CA LYS A 62 8.67 -1.63 9.43
C LYS A 62 9.94 -1.13 8.73
N ILE A 63 10.92 -0.72 9.54
CA ILE A 63 12.27 -0.41 9.07
C ILE A 63 13.27 -1.24 9.88
N ILE A 64 14.24 -1.83 9.20
CA ILE A 64 15.36 -2.55 9.79
C ILE A 64 16.67 -1.86 9.40
N THR A 65 17.50 -1.55 10.38
CA THR A 65 18.89 -1.08 10.17
C THR A 65 19.85 -2.22 10.48
N THR A 66 20.61 -2.64 9.49
CA THR A 66 21.63 -3.69 9.64
C THR A 66 22.99 -3.02 9.81
N LEU A 67 23.57 -3.14 11.01
CA LEU A 67 24.92 -2.73 11.33
C LEU A 67 25.83 -3.96 11.32
N LYS A 68 27.14 -3.77 11.53
CA LYS A 68 28.12 -4.86 11.44
C LYS A 68 27.82 -6.04 12.38
N ASP A 69 27.39 -5.74 13.61
CA ASP A 69 27.20 -6.72 14.69
C ASP A 69 25.80 -6.63 15.33
N GLN A 70 24.89 -5.83 14.75
CA GLN A 70 23.57 -5.54 15.33
C GLN A 70 22.52 -5.38 14.24
N VAL A 71 21.31 -5.86 14.52
CA VAL A 71 20.10 -5.60 13.75
C VAL A 71 19.20 -4.76 14.63
N LEU A 72 18.84 -3.58 14.16
CA LEU A 72 17.95 -2.67 14.87
C LEU A 72 16.67 -2.50 14.07
N GLY A 73 15.53 -2.33 14.72
CA GLY A 73 14.25 -2.22 14.02
C GLY A 73 13.27 -1.26 14.68
N SER A 74 12.33 -0.76 13.89
CA SER A 74 11.24 0.08 14.39
C SER A 74 9.99 -0.02 13.52
N THR A 75 8.84 0.01 14.17
CA THR A 75 7.51 0.20 13.57
C THR A 75 6.91 1.57 13.95
N ASP A 76 7.71 2.44 14.59
CA ASP A 76 7.28 3.74 15.08
C ASP A 76 7.05 4.72 13.92
N THR A 77 5.83 5.24 13.85
CA THR A 77 5.38 6.10 12.74
C THR A 77 6.19 7.40 12.67
N GLU A 78 6.54 8.03 13.80
CA GLU A 78 7.28 9.30 13.81
C GLU A 78 8.71 9.13 13.29
N LYS A 79 9.38 8.04 13.69
CA LYS A 79 10.71 7.66 13.20
C LYS A 79 10.68 7.38 11.70
N ILE A 80 9.69 6.62 11.23
CA ILE A 80 9.49 6.32 9.81
C ILE A 80 9.27 7.61 9.01
N ASP A 81 8.37 8.49 9.46
CA ASP A 81 8.06 9.75 8.77
C ASP A 81 9.25 10.71 8.73
N ARG A 82 10.09 10.69 9.75
CA ARG A 82 11.32 11.47 9.76
C ARG A 82 12.29 11.01 8.68
N ILE A 83 12.41 9.70 8.46
CA ILE A 83 13.26 9.13 7.41
C ILE A 83 12.68 9.43 6.04
N LEU A 84 11.38 9.19 5.83
CA LEU A 84 10.72 9.46 4.54
C LEU A 84 10.80 10.95 4.16
N ARG A 85 10.56 11.86 5.10
CA ARG A 85 10.71 13.30 4.83
C ARG A 85 12.12 13.70 4.42
N GLU A 86 13.15 13.05 4.96
CA GLU A 86 14.53 13.26 4.50
C GLU A 86 14.72 12.70 3.08
N MET A 87 14.22 11.49 2.82
CA MET A 87 14.31 10.83 1.51
C MET A 87 13.64 11.66 0.39
N ASN A 88 12.51 12.28 0.67
CA ASN A 88 11.78 13.12 -0.28
C ASN A 88 12.57 14.36 -0.73
N THR A 89 13.70 14.68 -0.07
CA THR A 89 14.59 15.78 -0.50
C THR A 89 15.66 15.33 -1.48
N TRP A 90 15.83 14.03 -1.70
CA TRP A 90 16.93 13.49 -2.49
C TRP A 90 16.63 13.56 -3.98
N GLU A 91 17.69 13.69 -4.79
CA GLU A 91 17.60 13.57 -6.24
C GLU A 91 18.03 12.16 -6.63
N LEU A 92 17.13 11.38 -7.22
CA LEU A 92 17.40 10.02 -7.67
C LEU A 92 17.62 10.00 -9.17
N SER A 93 18.58 9.21 -9.64
CA SER A 93 18.89 9.10 -11.06
C SER A 93 19.47 7.73 -11.40
N ASN A 94 19.57 7.45 -12.71
CA ASN A 94 20.23 6.26 -13.24
C ASN A 94 19.65 4.97 -12.65
N LEU A 95 18.35 4.76 -12.86
CA LEU A 95 17.65 3.55 -12.46
C LEU A 95 18.13 2.39 -13.35
N GLN A 96 18.68 1.34 -12.73
CA GLN A 96 19.27 0.22 -13.46
C GLN A 96 18.76 -1.12 -12.93
N LEU A 97 18.36 -2.00 -13.85
CA LEU A 97 18.10 -3.40 -13.54
C LEU A 97 19.43 -4.10 -13.25
N VAL A 98 19.59 -4.57 -12.02
CA VAL A 98 20.77 -5.34 -11.59
C VAL A 98 20.53 -6.84 -11.83
N ARG A 99 19.34 -7.32 -11.48
CA ARG A 99 18.99 -8.74 -11.58
C ARG A 99 17.47 -8.94 -11.69
N GLN A 100 17.05 -10.06 -12.28
CA GLN A 100 15.64 -10.41 -12.50
C GLN A 100 15.23 -11.80 -11.99
N ASP A 101 16.14 -12.53 -11.35
CA ASP A 101 15.96 -13.90 -10.88
C ASP A 101 16.39 -14.06 -9.40
N MET A 102 16.26 -12.99 -8.60
CA MET A 102 16.53 -13.06 -7.17
C MET A 102 15.54 -14.01 -6.50
N ASN A 103 16.04 -15.06 -5.87
CA ASN A 103 15.23 -15.86 -4.96
C ASN A 103 15.23 -15.26 -3.54
N LYS A 104 14.36 -15.79 -2.67
CA LYS A 104 14.23 -15.39 -1.26
C LYS A 104 15.57 -15.39 -0.51
N PHE A 105 16.45 -16.35 -0.80
CA PHE A 105 17.78 -16.42 -0.20
C PHE A 105 18.70 -15.29 -0.69
N ASN A 106 18.71 -14.96 -1.98
CA ASN A 106 19.51 -13.84 -2.49
C ASN A 106 19.06 -12.50 -1.91
N ILE A 107 17.75 -12.31 -1.75
CA ILE A 107 17.19 -11.11 -1.11
C ILE A 107 17.62 -11.06 0.36
N ALA A 108 17.50 -12.17 1.09
CA ALA A 108 17.95 -12.24 2.47
C ALA A 108 19.45 -11.93 2.62
N GLN A 109 20.30 -12.43 1.73
CA GLN A 109 21.73 -12.08 1.72
C GLN A 109 21.98 -10.58 1.48
N THR A 110 21.14 -9.94 0.67
CA THR A 110 21.21 -8.49 0.44
C THR A 110 20.81 -7.73 1.69
N LEU A 111 19.73 -8.13 2.36
CA LEU A 111 19.23 -7.51 3.60
C LEU A 111 20.15 -7.68 4.82
N ARG A 112 21.04 -8.69 4.80
CA ARG A 112 22.08 -8.93 5.81
C ARG A 112 23.35 -8.10 5.63
N GLN A 113 23.52 -7.38 4.52
CA GLN A 113 24.73 -6.57 4.34
C GLN A 113 24.80 -5.46 5.41
N PRO A 114 25.99 -5.16 5.95
CA PRO A 114 26.13 -4.16 7.00
C PRO A 114 26.08 -2.74 6.44
N SER A 115 25.73 -1.77 7.29
CA SER A 115 25.65 -0.34 6.97
C SER A 115 24.57 0.01 5.96
N GLN A 116 23.37 -0.52 6.20
CA GLN A 116 22.20 -0.24 5.39
C GLN A 116 20.92 -0.17 6.22
N MET A 117 19.87 0.39 5.63
CA MET A 117 18.52 0.44 6.16
C MET A 117 17.54 -0.12 5.14
N ALA A 118 16.72 -1.09 5.53
CA ALA A 118 15.67 -1.67 4.70
C ALA A 118 14.30 -1.20 5.19
N LEU A 119 13.51 -0.61 4.30
CA LEU A 119 12.11 -0.24 4.48
C LEU A 119 11.24 -1.37 3.93
N TYR A 120 10.28 -1.82 4.73
CA TYR A 120 9.41 -2.96 4.41
C TYR A 120 8.01 -2.47 4.09
N PHE A 121 7.54 -2.81 2.90
CA PHE A 121 6.16 -2.59 2.47
C PHE A 121 5.38 -3.90 2.57
N THR A 122 4.10 -3.82 2.92
CA THR A 122 3.23 -4.99 3.12
C THR A 122 2.94 -5.73 1.81
N GLY A 123 2.88 -5.01 0.70
CA GLY A 123 2.64 -5.53 -0.64
C GLY A 123 3.61 -4.95 -1.65
N GLU A 124 3.60 -5.52 -2.85
CA GLU A 124 4.37 -5.02 -3.99
C GLU A 124 3.88 -3.63 -4.41
N VAL A 125 4.78 -2.66 -4.47
CA VAL A 125 4.52 -1.26 -4.83
C VAL A 125 5.09 -1.01 -6.23
N PRO A 126 4.30 -0.53 -7.21
CA PRO A 126 4.82 -0.18 -8.53
C PRO A 126 5.71 1.06 -8.45
N MET A 127 6.88 1.00 -9.10
CA MET A 127 7.85 2.10 -9.11
C MET A 127 7.27 3.39 -9.70
N LEU A 128 6.46 3.27 -10.76
CA LEU A 128 5.75 4.38 -11.39
C LEU A 128 4.78 5.10 -10.46
N VAL A 129 4.25 4.42 -9.44
CA VAL A 129 3.38 5.05 -8.43
C VAL A 129 4.22 5.69 -7.34
N TYR A 130 5.25 4.98 -6.87
CA TYR A 130 6.12 5.46 -5.80
C TYR A 130 7.03 6.62 -6.21
N ASP A 131 7.19 6.87 -7.52
CA ASP A 131 7.85 8.07 -8.05
C ASP A 131 7.20 9.38 -7.54
N ASN A 132 5.91 9.36 -7.18
CA ASN A 132 5.25 10.49 -6.52
C ASN A 132 5.77 10.78 -5.10
N VAL A 133 6.36 9.78 -4.44
CA VAL A 133 6.96 9.88 -3.10
C VAL A 133 8.46 10.15 -3.21
N LEU A 134 9.13 9.42 -4.10
CA LEU A 134 10.56 9.46 -4.28
C LEU A 134 10.90 9.68 -5.76
N PRO A 135 10.88 10.95 -6.23
CA PRO A 135 11.02 11.26 -7.65
C PRO A 135 12.35 10.80 -8.22
N VAL A 136 12.29 10.06 -9.32
CA VAL A 136 13.43 9.57 -10.09
C VAL A 136 13.54 10.40 -11.37
N ASP A 137 14.64 11.14 -11.53
CA ASP A 137 14.97 11.88 -12.74
C ASP A 137 15.49 10.92 -13.83
N ASP A 138 14.60 10.03 -14.28
CA ASP A 138 14.82 9.09 -15.37
C ASP A 138 13.58 9.06 -16.28
N VAL A 139 13.81 9.09 -17.58
CA VAL A 139 12.74 9.21 -18.59
C VAL A 139 11.98 7.88 -18.77
N ASN A 140 12.56 6.75 -18.33
CA ASN A 140 11.99 5.42 -18.57
C ASN A 140 11.92 4.56 -17.30
N ILE A 141 11.08 4.96 -16.33
CA ILE A 141 10.75 4.11 -15.19
C ILE A 141 9.94 2.89 -15.69
N PRO A 142 10.35 1.65 -15.40
CA PRO A 142 9.67 0.45 -15.87
C PRO A 142 8.39 0.16 -15.07
N GLU A 143 7.47 -0.58 -15.68
CA GLU A 143 6.33 -1.22 -15.00
C GLU A 143 6.83 -2.42 -14.14
N ALA A 144 7.56 -2.09 -13.08
CA ALA A 144 8.12 -3.03 -12.12
C ALA A 144 7.66 -2.67 -10.71
N THR A 145 7.60 -3.67 -9.85
CA THR A 145 7.21 -3.51 -8.45
C THR A 145 8.38 -3.82 -7.50
N PHE A 146 8.25 -3.38 -6.25
CA PHE A 146 9.16 -3.74 -5.17
C PHE A 146 8.39 -3.81 -3.84
N ASN A 147 8.86 -4.59 -2.88
CA ASN A 147 8.33 -4.61 -1.51
C ASN A 147 9.42 -4.38 -0.44
N ARG A 148 10.68 -4.25 -0.87
CA ARG A 148 11.81 -3.78 -0.05
C ARG A 148 12.50 -2.61 -0.73
N LEU A 149 12.72 -1.54 0.00
CA LEU A 149 13.59 -0.43 -0.39
C LEU A 149 14.77 -0.41 0.58
N VAL A 150 15.98 -0.63 0.08
CA VAL A 150 17.21 -0.65 0.89
C VAL A 150 18.05 0.58 0.57
N ILE A 151 18.43 1.33 1.59
CA ILE A 151 19.37 2.44 1.52
C ILE A 151 20.73 1.91 1.98
N ASP A 152 21.68 1.75 1.07
CA ASP A 152 23.03 1.26 1.32
C ASP A 152 24.02 2.45 1.42
N TRP A 153 24.69 2.59 2.56
CA TRP A 153 25.75 3.58 2.77
C TRP A 153 27.09 2.94 3.20
N SER A 154 27.29 1.66 2.88
CA SER A 154 28.52 0.90 3.15
C SER A 154 29.77 1.60 2.62
N GLN A 155 29.65 2.32 1.50
CA GLN A 155 30.68 3.20 0.95
C GLN A 155 30.59 4.60 1.56
N SER A 156 31.02 4.78 2.81
CA SER A 156 30.87 6.02 3.60
C SER A 156 31.40 7.32 2.96
N THR A 157 32.30 7.21 1.98
CA THR A 157 32.86 8.35 1.23
C THR A 157 31.97 8.80 0.06
N GLN A 158 31.05 7.97 -0.40
CA GLN A 158 30.12 8.24 -1.49
C GLN A 158 28.72 8.58 -0.96
N ALA A 159 27.83 9.01 -1.85
CA ALA A 159 26.40 9.10 -1.54
C ALA A 159 25.82 7.68 -1.40
N PRO A 160 24.71 7.51 -0.65
CA PRO A 160 24.07 6.21 -0.54
C PRO A 160 23.53 5.75 -1.89
N VAL A 161 23.28 4.45 -1.99
CA VAL A 161 22.63 3.82 -3.14
C VAL A 161 21.31 3.23 -2.68
N ILE A 162 20.26 3.35 -3.49
CA ILE A 162 18.97 2.69 -3.20
C ILE A 162 18.86 1.40 -4.00
N HIS A 163 18.44 0.33 -3.34
CA HIS A 163 18.09 -0.95 -3.96
C HIS A 163 16.58 -1.17 -3.79
N LEU A 164 15.89 -1.41 -4.90
CA LEU A 164 14.47 -1.76 -4.93
C LEU A 164 14.38 -3.26 -5.23
N LEU A 165 13.87 -4.04 -4.28
CA LEU A 165 13.79 -5.50 -4.37
C LEU A 165 12.33 -5.96 -4.32
N SER A 166 11.98 -6.89 -5.21
CA SER A 166 10.69 -7.57 -5.21
C SER A 166 10.87 -9.02 -4.80
N GLU A 167 10.28 -9.42 -3.68
CA GLU A 167 10.27 -10.82 -3.26
C GLU A 167 9.35 -11.69 -4.11
N VAL A 168 8.36 -11.08 -4.77
CA VAL A 168 7.40 -11.78 -5.63
C VAL A 168 7.99 -12.06 -7.02
N SER A 169 8.53 -11.03 -7.67
CA SER A 169 9.04 -11.14 -9.06
C SER A 169 10.53 -11.50 -9.14
N GLY A 170 11.29 -11.33 -8.05
CA GLY A 170 12.75 -11.51 -8.05
C GLY A 170 13.51 -10.39 -8.75
N LEU A 171 12.84 -9.27 -9.06
CA LEU A 171 13.47 -8.09 -9.63
C LEU A 171 14.30 -7.35 -8.58
N HIS A 172 15.48 -6.89 -9.01
CA HIS A 172 16.36 -6.03 -8.24
C HIS A 172 16.81 -4.87 -9.13
N TYR A 173 16.37 -3.67 -8.76
CA TYR A 173 16.83 -2.42 -9.34
C TYR A 173 17.72 -1.65 -8.38
N GLN A 174 18.62 -0.85 -8.94
CA GLN A 174 19.50 0.05 -8.21
C GLN A 174 19.33 1.48 -8.71
N VAL A 175 19.35 2.45 -7.80
CA VAL A 175 19.21 3.88 -8.09
C VAL A 175 20.32 4.66 -7.40
N GLN A 176 20.91 5.60 -8.12
CA GLN A 176 21.93 6.50 -7.57
C GLN A 176 21.27 7.68 -6.87
N VAL A 177 21.76 8.01 -5.67
CA VAL A 177 21.23 9.11 -4.88
C VAL A 177 22.21 10.28 -4.90
N THR A 178 21.69 11.48 -5.15
CA THR A 178 22.41 12.73 -4.87
C THR A 178 21.79 13.38 -3.65
N LEU A 179 22.62 13.58 -2.62
CA LEU A 179 22.19 14.20 -1.37
C LEU A 179 22.37 15.73 -1.45
N PRO A 180 21.30 16.53 -1.25
CA PRO A 180 21.45 17.98 -1.10
C PRO A 180 22.31 18.35 0.12
N ASN A 181 22.20 17.56 1.20
CA ASN A 181 22.92 17.78 2.44
C ASN A 181 23.29 16.46 3.14
N LYS A 182 24.58 16.09 3.07
CA LYS A 182 25.11 14.88 3.73
C LYS A 182 24.91 14.87 5.26
N THR A 183 24.98 16.03 5.92
CA THR A 183 24.75 16.11 7.37
C THR A 183 23.29 15.83 7.74
N SER A 184 22.35 16.25 6.89
CA SER A 184 20.92 15.95 7.11
C SER A 184 20.66 14.46 7.00
N PHE A 185 21.18 13.81 5.96
CA PHE A 185 21.14 12.36 5.79
C PHE A 185 21.68 11.61 7.01
N LEU A 186 22.89 11.96 7.48
CA LEU A 186 23.48 11.31 8.66
C LEU A 186 22.56 11.46 9.89
N ARG A 187 22.06 12.66 10.16
CA ARG A 187 21.22 12.95 11.33
C ARG A 187 19.82 12.34 11.26
N ASN A 188 19.21 12.29 10.08
CA ASN A 188 17.80 11.96 9.91
C ASN A 188 17.57 10.52 9.45
N VAL A 189 18.57 9.86 8.88
CA VAL A 189 18.52 8.45 8.48
C VAL A 189 19.43 7.61 9.36
N VAL A 190 20.74 7.90 9.36
CA VAL A 190 21.72 7.03 10.05
C VAL A 190 21.57 7.09 11.57
N ASP A 191 21.58 8.29 12.17
CA ASP A 191 21.46 8.47 13.62
C ASP A 191 20.08 8.00 14.13
N VAL A 192 19.02 8.24 13.35
CA VAL A 192 17.67 7.76 13.67
C VAL A 192 17.63 6.23 13.63
N GLY A 193 18.19 5.58 12.60
CA GLY A 193 18.29 4.13 12.51
C GLY A 193 19.14 3.50 13.63
N GLN A 194 20.14 4.21 14.14
CA GLN A 194 20.92 3.78 15.32
C GLN A 194 20.17 3.95 16.65
N SER A 195 19.06 4.69 16.68
CA SER A 195 18.20 4.86 17.86
C SER A 195 17.02 3.87 17.92
N PHE A 196 17.01 2.90 17.01
CA PHE A 196 16.01 1.83 16.96
C PHE A 196 16.28 0.77 18.03
N ASP A 197 15.25 -0.02 18.34
CA ASP A 197 15.33 -1.09 19.33
C ASP A 197 16.04 -2.31 18.75
N GLU A 198 16.59 -3.16 19.62
CA GLU A 198 17.28 -4.37 19.18
C GLU A 198 16.29 -5.38 18.59
N TYR A 199 16.61 -5.86 17.39
CA TYR A 199 15.90 -6.94 16.71
C TYR A 199 16.83 -8.15 16.61
N ALA A 200 16.24 -9.34 16.63
CA ALA A 200 16.93 -10.59 16.39
C ALA A 200 16.54 -11.12 15.01
N GLU A 201 17.55 -11.52 14.23
CA GLU A 201 17.30 -12.34 13.05
C GLU A 201 16.96 -13.77 13.48
N ILE A 202 15.84 -14.28 12.95
CA ILE A 202 15.41 -15.66 13.17
C ILE A 202 16.03 -16.54 12.07
N ASP A 203 17.03 -17.34 12.43
CA ASP A 203 17.68 -18.26 11.48
C ASP A 203 16.74 -19.41 11.10
N ARG A 204 16.56 -19.56 9.79
CA ARG A 204 15.69 -20.54 9.12
C ARG A 204 16.36 -21.09 7.86
N GLY A 205 17.69 -21.05 7.80
CA GLY A 205 18.47 -21.50 6.65
C GLY A 205 18.18 -20.70 5.38
N ASN A 206 17.43 -21.29 4.43
CA ASN A 206 17.17 -20.72 3.09
C ASN A 206 15.85 -19.91 3.00
N ALA A 207 15.25 -19.54 4.13
CA ALA A 207 14.01 -18.77 4.18
C ALA A 207 14.23 -17.24 4.02
N PRO A 208 13.17 -16.44 3.82
CA PRO A 208 13.25 -14.98 3.85
C PRO A 208 13.90 -14.46 5.13
N PHE A 209 14.60 -13.32 5.01
CA PHE A 209 15.14 -12.62 6.17
C PHE A 209 14.00 -12.19 7.08
N LEU A 210 14.00 -12.70 8.31
CA LEU A 210 12.99 -12.44 9.31
C LEU A 210 13.67 -11.84 10.53
N ALA A 211 13.38 -10.57 10.79
CA ALA A 211 13.85 -9.86 11.96
C ALA A 211 12.66 -9.45 12.83
N VAL A 212 12.73 -9.79 14.11
CA VAL A 212 11.69 -9.57 15.11
C VAL A 212 12.25 -8.87 16.34
N PRO A 213 11.44 -8.11 17.12
CA PRO A 213 11.87 -7.52 18.38
C PRO A 213 12.50 -8.55 19.31
N LYS A 214 13.69 -8.23 19.83
CA LYS A 214 14.43 -9.11 20.74
C LYS A 214 13.85 -9.12 22.14
N ASP A 215 13.36 -7.96 22.59
CA ASP A 215 12.79 -7.75 23.91
C ASP A 215 11.25 -7.65 23.85
N PRO A 216 10.54 -7.85 24.97
CA PRO A 216 9.11 -7.59 25.06
C PRO A 216 8.76 -6.16 24.66
N ILE A 217 7.62 -6.00 24.00
CA ILE A 217 7.15 -4.70 23.49
C ILE A 217 5.89 -4.26 24.24
N THR A 218 5.82 -2.97 24.56
CA THR A 218 4.65 -2.35 25.17
C THR A 218 3.84 -1.63 24.11
N ILE A 219 2.57 -2.00 23.97
CA ILE A 219 1.64 -1.42 22.99
C ILE A 219 0.38 -0.95 23.72
N MET A 220 -0.19 0.16 23.28
CA MET A 220 -1.45 0.66 23.84
C MET A 220 -2.62 -0.16 23.31
N ARG A 221 -3.36 -0.83 24.19
CA ARG A 221 -4.73 -1.25 23.91
C ARG A 221 -5.62 -0.01 23.93
N ASN A 222 -6.30 0.24 22.82
CA ASN A 222 -7.13 1.42 22.64
C ASN A 222 -8.60 1.01 22.54
N THR A 223 -9.48 1.79 23.15
CA THR A 223 -10.94 1.62 23.05
C THR A 223 -11.51 2.90 22.49
N TYR A 224 -12.15 2.83 21.32
CA TYR A 224 -12.74 3.97 20.62
C TYR A 224 -14.26 3.93 20.67
N TYR A 225 -14.88 5.10 20.73
CA TYR A 225 -16.26 5.25 20.27
C TYR A 225 -16.32 5.12 18.75
N GLN A 226 -17.27 4.30 18.29
CA GLN A 226 -17.56 4.17 16.87
C GLN A 226 -18.56 5.24 16.43
N GLU A 227 -18.11 6.17 15.58
CA GLU A 227 -19.00 7.13 14.92
C GLU A 227 -19.42 6.60 13.55
N GLU A 228 -20.74 6.45 13.32
CA GLU A 228 -21.28 5.97 12.05
C GLU A 228 -21.42 7.12 11.05
N ILE A 229 -20.89 6.93 9.84
CA ILE A 229 -21.08 7.82 8.70
C ILE A 229 -22.38 7.43 8.01
N ASN A 230 -23.27 8.41 7.80
CA ASN A 230 -24.55 8.14 7.16
C ASN A 230 -24.35 7.49 5.77
N PRO A 231 -24.87 6.27 5.53
CA PRO A 231 -24.75 5.55 4.26
C PRO A 231 -25.23 6.34 3.03
N LEU A 232 -26.13 7.30 3.22
CA LEU A 232 -26.58 8.18 2.13
C LEU A 232 -25.46 9.03 1.53
N ARG A 233 -24.40 9.36 2.29
CA ARG A 233 -23.23 10.07 1.76
C ARG A 233 -22.47 9.21 0.75
N PHE A 234 -22.33 7.91 1.04
CA PHE A 234 -21.75 6.95 0.10
C PHE A 234 -22.65 6.74 -1.11
N ARG A 235 -23.97 6.64 -0.92
CA ARG A 235 -24.91 6.61 -2.05
C ARG A 235 -24.70 7.81 -2.98
N ASP A 236 -24.66 9.01 -2.41
CA ASP A 236 -24.57 10.23 -3.20
C ASP A 236 -23.20 10.38 -3.90
N ALA A 237 -22.16 9.78 -3.35
CA ALA A 237 -20.82 9.77 -3.94
C ALA A 237 -20.60 8.67 -4.99
N LEU A 238 -21.19 7.49 -4.81
CA LEU A 238 -20.91 6.29 -5.61
C LEU A 238 -21.85 6.10 -6.80
N PHE A 239 -23.06 6.65 -6.74
CA PHE A 239 -24.05 6.54 -7.82
C PHE A 239 -23.97 7.72 -8.77
N SER A 240 -24.03 7.45 -10.08
CA SER A 240 -23.98 8.48 -11.12
C SER A 240 -25.20 9.42 -11.09
N ASP A 241 -26.38 8.91 -10.73
CA ASP A 241 -27.58 9.73 -10.43
C ASP A 241 -28.21 9.28 -9.11
N PRO A 242 -27.88 9.94 -7.98
CA PRO A 242 -28.42 9.57 -6.68
C PRO A 242 -29.95 9.71 -6.56
N ASN A 243 -30.61 10.48 -7.43
CA ASN A 243 -32.07 10.64 -7.41
C ASN A 243 -32.80 9.43 -8.01
N ALA A 244 -32.12 8.66 -8.88
CA ALA A 244 -32.65 7.42 -9.43
C ALA A 244 -32.58 6.25 -8.44
N VAL A 245 -31.77 6.39 -7.38
CA VAL A 245 -31.49 5.33 -6.41
C VAL A 245 -32.67 5.10 -5.49
N ARG A 246 -33.12 3.85 -5.42
CA ARG A 246 -34.22 3.40 -4.55
C ARG A 246 -33.66 2.66 -3.35
N ARG A 247 -34.26 2.91 -2.17
CA ARG A 247 -33.94 2.19 -0.93
C ARG A 247 -34.93 1.05 -0.71
N ASN A 248 -34.42 -0.14 -0.44
CA ASN A 248 -35.17 -1.33 -0.04
C ASN A 248 -34.64 -1.83 1.32
N GLN A 249 -35.54 -2.07 2.27
CA GLN A 249 -35.18 -2.80 3.50
C GLN A 249 -35.27 -4.29 3.21
N VAL A 250 -34.15 -5.02 3.24
CA VAL A 250 -34.13 -6.46 2.97
C VAL A 250 -34.48 -7.25 4.24
N ASN A 251 -33.87 -6.88 5.36
CA ASN A 251 -34.13 -7.46 6.68
C ASN A 251 -33.75 -6.41 7.77
N PRO A 252 -33.93 -6.69 9.09
CA PRO A 252 -33.64 -5.70 10.14
C PRO A 252 -32.21 -5.16 10.19
N THR A 253 -31.23 -5.92 9.69
CA THR A 253 -29.80 -5.55 9.72
C THR A 253 -29.23 -5.22 8.35
N ASN A 254 -30.06 -5.22 7.30
CA ASN A 254 -29.60 -5.09 5.93
C ASN A 254 -30.48 -4.16 5.10
N GLU A 255 -29.85 -3.12 4.56
CA GLU A 255 -30.45 -2.15 3.65
C GLU A 255 -29.80 -2.24 2.26
N GLU A 256 -30.59 -2.04 1.22
CA GLU A 256 -30.11 -1.99 -0.15
C GLU A 256 -30.51 -0.67 -0.79
N TYR A 257 -29.57 -0.08 -1.51
CA TYR A 257 -29.75 1.11 -2.33
C TYR A 257 -29.35 0.73 -3.76
N GLY A 258 -30.20 0.95 -4.75
CA GLY A 258 -29.84 0.59 -6.13
C GLY A 258 -30.59 1.35 -7.20
N ASP A 259 -30.00 1.38 -8.39
CA ASP A 259 -30.59 1.82 -9.64
C ASP A 259 -30.53 0.66 -10.67
N ASP A 260 -30.71 0.97 -11.97
CA ASP A 260 -30.68 -0.05 -13.02
C ASP A 260 -29.26 -0.59 -13.33
N HIS A 261 -28.19 0.00 -12.78
CA HIS A 261 -26.80 -0.29 -13.11
C HIS A 261 -25.98 -0.81 -11.92
N ALA A 262 -26.25 -0.31 -10.72
CA ALA A 262 -25.47 -0.59 -9.53
C ALA A 262 -26.36 -0.78 -8.31
N PHE A 263 -25.81 -1.45 -7.31
CA PHE A 263 -26.44 -1.57 -5.99
C PHE A 263 -25.39 -1.46 -4.89
N MET A 264 -25.83 -0.96 -3.75
CA MET A 264 -25.06 -0.74 -2.55
C MET A 264 -25.80 -1.38 -1.38
N ASN A 265 -25.15 -2.37 -0.79
CA ASN A 265 -25.64 -3.10 0.36
C ASN A 265 -25.02 -2.51 1.64
N VAL A 266 -25.84 -2.28 2.66
CA VAL A 266 -25.43 -1.74 3.96
C VAL A 266 -25.81 -2.75 5.04
N ASP A 267 -24.79 -3.36 5.63
CA ASP A 267 -24.91 -4.28 6.76
C ASP A 267 -24.75 -3.48 8.05
N THR A 268 -25.86 -3.26 8.76
CA THR A 268 -25.90 -2.44 9.97
C THR A 268 -25.46 -3.19 11.21
N GLU A 269 -25.30 -4.51 11.15
CA GLU A 269 -24.79 -5.33 12.25
C GLU A 269 -23.28 -5.14 12.35
N ILE A 270 -22.56 -5.40 11.26
CA ILE A 270 -21.09 -5.32 11.25
C ILE A 270 -20.56 -3.96 10.74
N LYS A 271 -21.46 -3.02 10.42
CA LYS A 271 -21.17 -1.65 10.00
C LYS A 271 -20.34 -1.57 8.72
N ARG A 272 -20.72 -2.39 7.74
CA ARG A 272 -20.04 -2.54 6.43
C ARG A 272 -20.94 -2.13 5.29
N LEU A 273 -20.35 -1.53 4.27
CA LEU A 273 -20.97 -1.19 3.00
C LEU A 273 -20.31 -1.99 1.86
N SER A 274 -21.10 -2.44 0.89
CA SER A 274 -20.63 -3.08 -0.35
C SER A 274 -21.36 -2.50 -1.55
N TYR A 275 -20.67 -1.77 -2.41
CA TYR A 275 -21.14 -1.29 -3.70
C TYR A 275 -20.70 -2.22 -4.83
N VAL A 276 -21.59 -2.49 -5.79
CA VAL A 276 -21.32 -3.36 -6.95
C VAL A 276 -21.95 -2.77 -8.21
N MET A 277 -21.19 -2.72 -9.31
CA MET A 277 -21.66 -2.40 -10.66
C MET A 277 -21.36 -3.58 -11.59
N PRO A 278 -22.29 -4.55 -11.76
CA PRO A 278 -22.01 -5.81 -12.44
C PRO A 278 -21.55 -5.67 -13.90
N ALA A 279 -22.04 -4.65 -14.60
CA ALA A 279 -21.78 -4.47 -16.03
C ALA A 279 -20.31 -4.16 -16.37
N VAL A 280 -19.49 -3.79 -15.40
CA VAL A 280 -18.08 -3.41 -15.61
C VAL A 280 -17.08 -4.47 -15.17
N GLU A 281 -17.53 -5.66 -14.75
CA GLU A 281 -16.62 -6.75 -14.37
C GLU A 281 -15.62 -7.06 -15.50
N SER A 282 -14.34 -7.13 -15.16
CA SER A 282 -13.27 -7.46 -16.11
C SER A 282 -12.40 -8.60 -15.55
N GLN A 283 -11.95 -9.45 -16.45
CA GLN A 283 -11.00 -10.55 -16.16
C GLN A 283 -9.65 -10.33 -16.85
N GLU A 284 -9.47 -9.18 -17.51
CA GLU A 284 -8.22 -8.86 -18.18
C GLU A 284 -7.15 -8.48 -17.15
N PHE A 285 -5.89 -8.71 -17.48
CA PHE A 285 -4.78 -8.23 -16.66
C PHE A 285 -4.77 -6.70 -16.62
N ALA A 286 -4.65 -6.11 -15.43
CA ALA A 286 -4.42 -4.67 -15.26
C ALA A 286 -2.93 -4.37 -15.10
N LEU A 287 -2.45 -3.23 -15.60
CA LEU A 287 -1.12 -2.76 -15.26
C LEU A 287 -1.08 -2.40 -13.75
N PRO A 288 -0.10 -2.91 -12.97
CA PRO A 288 -0.03 -2.66 -11.53
C PRO A 288 -0.08 -1.17 -11.15
N SER A 289 0.63 -0.31 -11.89
CA SER A 289 0.68 1.13 -11.66
C SER A 289 -0.68 1.80 -11.85
N GLU A 290 -1.33 1.53 -12.99
CA GLU A 290 -2.67 2.03 -13.30
C GLU A 290 -3.71 1.54 -12.29
N LEU A 291 -3.67 0.24 -11.94
CA LEU A 291 -4.61 -0.35 -10.99
C LEU A 291 -4.53 0.35 -9.62
N LEU A 292 -3.32 0.54 -9.09
CA LEU A 292 -3.16 1.15 -7.77
C LEU A 292 -3.50 2.65 -7.78
N LEU A 293 -3.09 3.39 -8.81
CA LEU A 293 -3.44 4.82 -8.94
C LEU A 293 -4.94 5.01 -9.05
N ASN A 294 -5.61 4.24 -9.92
CA ASN A 294 -7.05 4.30 -10.09
C ASN A 294 -7.78 4.01 -8.76
N ALA A 295 -7.33 3.01 -8.00
CA ALA A 295 -7.93 2.69 -6.71
C ALA A 295 -7.77 3.82 -5.68
N ILE A 296 -6.59 4.42 -5.61
CA ILE A 296 -6.35 5.57 -4.71
C ILE A 296 -7.18 6.78 -5.14
N ASP A 297 -7.18 7.09 -6.44
CA ASP A 297 -7.88 8.23 -7.00
C ASP A 297 -9.38 8.10 -6.80
N PHE A 298 -9.95 6.91 -7.00
CA PHE A 298 -11.37 6.64 -6.75
C PHE A 298 -11.79 6.93 -5.31
N ILE A 299 -11.00 6.54 -4.32
CA ILE A 299 -11.28 6.90 -2.91
C ILE A 299 -11.13 8.40 -2.70
N ASN A 300 -10.11 9.02 -3.30
CA ASN A 300 -9.87 10.46 -3.23
C ASN A 300 -10.96 11.31 -3.92
N GLU A 301 -11.62 10.81 -4.97
CA GLU A 301 -12.70 11.52 -5.68
C GLU A 301 -13.83 11.92 -4.73
N HIS A 302 -14.11 11.09 -3.72
CA HIS A 302 -15.15 11.34 -2.72
C HIS A 302 -14.60 11.55 -1.30
N GLY A 303 -13.29 11.79 -1.15
CA GLY A 303 -12.64 11.96 0.15
C GLY A 303 -12.92 10.78 1.10
N GLY A 304 -12.83 9.55 0.59
CA GLY A 304 -13.29 8.35 1.28
C GLY A 304 -12.35 7.85 2.39
N TRP A 305 -11.24 8.53 2.69
CA TRP A 305 -10.33 8.12 3.76
C TRP A 305 -10.86 8.55 5.12
N THR A 306 -11.64 7.67 5.76
CA THR A 306 -12.34 7.97 7.02
C THR A 306 -11.45 7.84 8.25
N ASP A 307 -10.41 7.03 8.14
CA ASP A 307 -9.37 6.84 9.14
C ASP A 307 -8.04 6.65 8.39
N GLU A 308 -6.98 6.30 9.12
CA GLU A 308 -5.69 5.99 8.51
C GLU A 308 -5.72 4.61 7.84
N PHE A 309 -6.04 4.57 6.55
CA PHE A 309 -5.90 3.38 5.72
C PHE A 309 -4.64 3.46 4.87
N ARG A 310 -3.86 2.38 4.86
CA ARG A 310 -2.62 2.27 4.08
C ARG A 310 -2.72 1.13 3.08
N TYR A 311 -2.04 1.27 1.94
CA TYR A 311 -1.94 0.22 0.92
C TYR A 311 -1.39 -1.06 1.53
N ALA A 312 -2.13 -2.17 1.38
CA ALA A 312 -1.78 -3.45 1.95
C ALA A 312 -1.35 -4.45 0.88
N TYR A 313 -2.12 -4.55 -0.20
CA TYR A 313 -1.95 -5.59 -1.22
C TYR A 313 -2.67 -5.24 -2.53
N MET A 314 -2.14 -5.73 -3.65
CA MET A 314 -2.87 -5.77 -4.92
C MET A 314 -2.69 -7.12 -5.63
N ASN A 315 -3.64 -7.46 -6.48
CA ASN A 315 -3.52 -8.54 -7.44
C ASN A 315 -3.99 -8.05 -8.83
N PRO A 316 -3.06 -7.81 -9.77
CA PRO A 316 -3.39 -7.31 -11.10
C PRO A 316 -4.18 -8.29 -11.98
N TYR A 317 -4.14 -9.59 -11.70
CA TYR A 317 -4.93 -10.59 -12.44
C TYR A 317 -6.39 -10.60 -12.01
N SER A 318 -6.66 -10.40 -10.72
CA SER A 318 -8.03 -10.26 -10.21
C SER A 318 -8.47 -8.80 -10.09
N ARG A 319 -7.65 -7.86 -10.55
CA ARG A 319 -7.86 -6.40 -10.44
C ARG A 319 -8.26 -5.95 -9.03
N TYR A 320 -7.69 -6.61 -8.02
CA TYR A 320 -8.04 -6.43 -6.62
C TYR A 320 -7.03 -5.53 -5.92
N VAL A 321 -7.50 -4.58 -5.11
CA VAL A 321 -6.66 -3.73 -4.25
C VAL A 321 -7.25 -3.72 -2.85
N ARG A 322 -6.38 -3.79 -1.83
CA ARG A 322 -6.74 -3.74 -0.42
C ARG A 322 -5.94 -2.66 0.29
N PHE A 323 -6.65 -1.84 1.05
CA PHE A 323 -6.10 -0.89 2.01
C PHE A 323 -6.49 -1.33 3.43
N GLN A 324 -5.52 -1.44 4.33
CA GLN A 324 -5.72 -1.89 5.71
C GLN A 324 -5.82 -0.68 6.63
N LEU A 325 -6.68 -0.73 7.65
CA LEU A 325 -6.70 0.24 8.73
C LEU A 325 -5.42 0.13 9.57
N TYR A 326 -4.83 1.28 9.90
CA TYR A 326 -3.67 1.41 10.76
C TYR A 326 -3.97 2.29 11.96
N ILE A 327 -3.42 1.93 13.12
CA ILE A 327 -3.45 2.74 14.34
C ILE A 327 -2.06 2.71 14.97
N ASP A 328 -1.52 3.89 15.28
CA ASP A 328 -0.19 4.06 15.87
C ASP A 328 0.92 3.31 15.09
N GLY A 329 0.78 3.19 13.77
CA GLY A 329 1.73 2.49 12.90
C GLY A 329 1.55 0.98 12.77
N LEU A 330 0.57 0.41 13.46
CA LEU A 330 0.28 -1.03 13.43
C LEU A 330 -0.99 -1.35 12.63
N PRO A 331 -1.00 -2.44 11.83
CA PRO A 331 -2.19 -2.85 11.10
C PRO A 331 -3.26 -3.39 12.05
N VAL A 332 -4.51 -3.09 11.75
CA VAL A 332 -5.69 -3.58 12.49
C VAL A 332 -6.36 -4.68 11.68
N PHE A 333 -6.49 -5.87 12.23
CA PHE A 333 -7.13 -7.02 11.61
C PHE A 333 -8.44 -7.40 12.32
N SER A 334 -9.32 -8.10 11.61
CA SER A 334 -10.54 -8.67 12.15
C SER A 334 -10.81 -10.05 11.56
N ASP A 335 -11.55 -10.88 12.29
CA ASP A 335 -12.08 -12.14 11.78
C ASP A 335 -13.23 -11.91 10.77
N GLN A 336 -13.79 -10.69 10.73
CA GLN A 336 -14.83 -10.31 9.77
C GLN A 336 -14.22 -9.50 8.60
N PRO A 337 -14.43 -9.91 7.34
CA PRO A 337 -13.88 -9.20 6.18
C PRO A 337 -14.61 -7.89 5.92
N GLY A 338 -13.86 -6.88 5.48
CA GLY A 338 -14.40 -5.56 5.10
C GLY A 338 -14.78 -4.63 6.26
N ILE A 339 -14.45 -4.96 7.51
CA ILE A 339 -14.67 -4.04 8.65
C ILE A 339 -13.40 -3.36 9.16
N SER A 340 -12.22 -3.85 8.79
CA SER A 340 -10.92 -3.23 9.12
C SER A 340 -10.10 -2.87 7.88
N GLU A 341 -10.72 -2.94 6.71
CA GLU A 341 -10.08 -2.79 5.41
C GLU A 341 -11.04 -2.12 4.42
N ILE A 342 -10.48 -1.42 3.44
CA ILE A 342 -11.16 -0.96 2.23
C ILE A 342 -10.66 -1.84 1.09
N THR A 343 -11.59 -2.40 0.32
CA THR A 343 -11.24 -3.28 -0.80
C THR A 343 -11.94 -2.86 -2.07
N GLU A 344 -11.22 -2.97 -3.18
CA GLU A 344 -11.69 -2.65 -4.51
C GLU A 344 -11.42 -3.80 -5.46
N THR A 345 -12.35 -4.02 -6.37
CA THR A 345 -12.15 -4.84 -7.55
C THR A 345 -12.54 -4.02 -8.76
N TRP A 346 -11.60 -3.87 -9.70
CA TRP A 346 -11.75 -2.99 -10.84
C TRP A 346 -12.22 -3.71 -12.10
N GLY A 347 -13.05 -3.01 -12.87
CA GLY A 347 -13.24 -3.26 -14.29
C GLY A 347 -12.10 -2.67 -15.13
N ASP A 348 -12.40 -2.36 -16.38
CA ASP A 348 -11.43 -1.69 -17.25
C ASP A 348 -11.27 -0.21 -16.93
N MET A 349 -12.38 0.49 -16.67
CA MET A 349 -12.40 1.95 -16.45
C MET A 349 -13.14 2.39 -15.18
N ARG A 350 -13.85 1.47 -14.50
CA ARG A 350 -14.68 1.78 -13.34
C ARG A 350 -14.54 0.68 -12.30
N VAL A 351 -14.78 1.03 -11.04
CA VAL A 351 -14.85 0.05 -9.95
C VAL A 351 -16.02 -0.91 -10.19
N PHE A 352 -15.74 -2.22 -10.18
CA PHE A 352 -16.76 -3.26 -10.22
C PHE A 352 -17.34 -3.50 -8.83
N LYS A 353 -16.47 -3.54 -7.81
CA LYS A 353 -16.86 -3.78 -6.42
C LYS A 353 -16.05 -2.93 -5.46
N TYR A 354 -16.72 -2.32 -4.50
CA TYR A 354 -16.11 -1.50 -3.44
C TYR A 354 -16.70 -1.90 -2.09
N ILE A 355 -15.87 -2.40 -1.17
CA ILE A 355 -16.30 -2.83 0.17
C ILE A 355 -15.50 -2.05 1.22
N ARG A 356 -16.19 -1.52 2.23
CA ARG A 356 -15.57 -0.75 3.31
C ARG A 356 -16.39 -0.73 4.59
N PRO A 357 -15.78 -0.41 5.73
CA PRO A 357 -16.53 0.10 6.88
C PRO A 357 -17.16 1.46 6.55
N TYR A 358 -18.30 1.75 7.18
CA TYR A 358 -18.93 3.09 7.13
C TYR A 358 -18.86 3.81 8.47
N TYR A 359 -17.90 3.47 9.33
CA TYR A 359 -17.66 4.15 10.59
C TYR A 359 -16.28 4.83 10.60
N THR A 360 -16.02 5.65 11.61
CA THR A 360 -14.70 6.18 11.98
C THR A 360 -14.43 5.97 13.47
N LEU A 361 -13.16 5.93 13.84
CA LEU A 361 -12.70 5.86 15.23
C LEU A 361 -12.62 7.30 15.79
N ASP A 362 -13.57 7.67 16.66
CA ASP A 362 -13.68 9.03 17.19
C ASP A 362 -12.76 9.22 18.42
N VAL A 363 -13.31 9.17 19.64
CA VAL A 363 -12.55 9.41 20.87
C VAL A 363 -12.02 8.10 21.45
N ASN A 364 -10.71 8.03 21.71
CA ASN A 364 -10.10 6.99 22.54
C ASN A 364 -10.40 7.26 24.02
N ILE A 365 -11.12 6.36 24.67
CA ILE A 365 -11.61 6.54 26.05
C ILE A 365 -10.83 5.76 27.10
N GLU A 366 -10.05 4.75 26.70
CA GLU A 366 -9.39 3.86 27.65
C GLU A 366 -8.05 3.34 27.09
N PRO A 367 -7.02 4.19 27.02
CA PRO A 367 -5.69 3.75 26.63
C PRO A 367 -5.05 2.95 27.78
N VAL A 368 -4.83 1.65 27.57
CA VAL A 368 -4.20 0.75 28.54
C VAL A 368 -2.91 0.18 27.96
N GLN A 369 -1.82 0.25 28.71
CA GLN A 369 -0.57 -0.41 28.30
C GLN A 369 -0.69 -1.93 28.43
N GLU A 370 -0.45 -2.64 27.34
CA GLU A 370 -0.33 -4.08 27.28
C GLU A 370 1.11 -4.45 26.92
N ASN A 371 1.65 -5.49 27.54
CA ASN A 371 2.96 -6.02 27.21
C ASN A 371 2.80 -7.28 26.39
N LEU A 372 3.34 -7.29 25.18
CA LEU A 372 3.46 -8.49 24.39
C LEU A 372 4.82 -9.16 24.65
N PRO A 373 4.90 -10.50 24.59
CA PRO A 373 6.17 -11.19 24.63
C PRO A 373 7.07 -10.72 23.48
N SER A 374 8.36 -10.97 23.59
CA SER A 374 9.31 -10.67 22.51
C SER A 374 8.92 -11.41 21.24
N GLY A 375 9.28 -10.85 20.09
CA GLY A 375 9.08 -11.53 18.82
C GLY A 375 9.89 -12.82 18.71
N VAL A 376 11.00 -12.92 19.45
CA VAL A 376 11.81 -14.15 19.57
C VAL A 376 11.02 -15.26 20.25
N GLU A 377 10.38 -14.98 21.39
CA GLU A 377 9.54 -15.96 22.09
C GLU A 377 8.38 -16.45 21.21
N VAL A 378 7.76 -15.54 20.46
CA VAL A 378 6.70 -15.92 19.51
C VAL A 378 7.23 -16.77 18.36
N ALA A 379 8.39 -16.41 17.80
CA ALA A 379 9.02 -17.19 16.74
C ALA A 379 9.38 -18.61 17.20
N GLU A 380 9.89 -18.77 18.42
CA GLU A 380 10.17 -20.10 18.98
C GLU A 380 8.88 -20.88 19.24
N SER A 381 7.84 -20.26 19.80
CA SER A 381 6.53 -20.91 19.99
C SER A 381 5.91 -21.38 18.66
N LEU A 382 6.01 -20.56 17.59
CA LEU A 382 5.55 -20.94 16.26
C LEU A 382 6.38 -22.07 15.65
N ARG A 383 7.67 -22.17 15.98
CA ARG A 383 8.57 -23.25 15.53
C ARG A 383 8.27 -24.59 16.20
N GLU A 384 7.80 -24.56 17.45
CA GLU A 384 7.43 -25.74 18.22
C GLU A 384 6.06 -26.32 17.83
N SER A 385 5.25 -25.58 17.07
CA SER A 385 3.93 -26.03 16.60
C SER A 385 4.02 -27.25 15.68
N GLU A 386 3.26 -28.30 15.99
CA GLU A 386 3.16 -29.49 15.14
C GLU A 386 2.26 -29.29 13.90
N GLU A 387 1.39 -28.28 13.94
CA GLU A 387 0.41 -28.00 12.87
C GLU A 387 0.97 -27.06 11.80
N LEU A 388 1.99 -26.28 12.13
CA LEU A 388 2.52 -25.21 11.30
C LEU A 388 3.93 -25.53 10.79
N ASN A 389 4.13 -25.44 9.48
CA ASN A 389 5.48 -25.42 8.94
C ASN A 389 6.08 -24.01 9.06
N PHE A 390 6.95 -23.83 10.04
CA PHE A 390 7.62 -22.57 10.35
C PHE A 390 8.39 -21.95 9.17
N ASP A 391 8.89 -22.76 8.24
CA ASP A 391 9.64 -22.28 7.06
C ASP A 391 8.75 -21.55 6.05
N LEU A 392 7.41 -21.71 6.15
CA LEU A 392 6.44 -21.01 5.30
C LEU A 392 6.13 -19.59 5.80
N ILE A 393 6.52 -19.24 7.02
CA ILE A 393 6.26 -17.92 7.57
C ILE A 393 7.11 -16.88 6.84
N GLU A 394 6.51 -15.79 6.40
CA GLU A 394 7.20 -14.72 5.66
C GLU A 394 7.51 -13.54 6.57
N GLU A 395 6.68 -13.31 7.58
CA GLU A 395 6.80 -12.19 8.52
C GLU A 395 6.18 -12.54 9.87
N ILE A 396 6.69 -11.94 10.95
CA ILE A 396 6.09 -11.93 12.29
C ILE A 396 6.09 -10.48 12.76
N THR A 397 4.91 -9.93 13.07
CA THR A 397 4.77 -8.51 13.40
C THR A 397 3.65 -8.29 14.42
N PRO A 398 3.74 -7.28 15.30
CA PRO A 398 2.60 -6.89 16.11
C PRO A 398 1.51 -6.24 15.24
N GLY A 399 0.27 -6.41 15.66
CA GLY A 399 -0.91 -5.78 15.07
C GLY A 399 -2.04 -5.71 16.09
N TYR A 400 -3.17 -5.15 15.67
CA TYR A 400 -4.37 -5.11 16.50
C TYR A 400 -5.38 -6.14 16.03
N TYR A 401 -5.98 -6.85 16.98
CA TYR A 401 -7.22 -7.59 16.77
C TYR A 401 -8.39 -6.69 17.14
N MET A 402 -9.26 -6.42 16.17
CA MET A 402 -10.46 -5.61 16.33
C MET A 402 -11.59 -6.42 16.96
N ILE A 403 -12.06 -5.96 18.12
CA ILE A 403 -13.25 -6.46 18.80
C ILE A 403 -14.33 -5.39 18.68
N HIS A 404 -15.44 -5.73 18.06
CA HIS A 404 -16.55 -4.82 17.83
C HIS A 404 -17.67 -5.08 18.85
N ASP A 405 -17.86 -4.16 19.79
CA ASP A 405 -18.99 -4.15 20.71
C ASP A 405 -20.11 -3.27 20.15
N ILE A 406 -21.01 -3.91 19.39
CA ILE A 406 -22.10 -3.23 18.69
C ILE A 406 -23.10 -2.61 19.68
N GLU A 407 -23.33 -3.23 20.83
CA GLU A 407 -24.30 -2.75 21.82
C GLU A 407 -23.85 -1.45 22.46
N ARG A 408 -22.56 -1.36 22.80
CA ARG A 408 -21.96 -0.16 23.42
C ARG A 408 -21.43 0.83 22.38
N LYS A 409 -21.42 0.46 21.10
CA LYS A 409 -20.81 1.20 19.99
C LYS A 409 -19.32 1.48 20.25
N LEU A 410 -18.62 0.45 20.71
CA LEU A 410 -17.20 0.52 21.00
C LEU A 410 -16.42 -0.38 20.06
N ILE A 411 -15.23 0.09 19.69
CA ILE A 411 -14.22 -0.70 19.01
C ILE A 411 -13.02 -0.82 19.93
N ILE A 412 -12.70 -2.04 20.33
CA ILE A 412 -11.54 -2.35 21.17
C ILE A 412 -10.46 -2.92 20.25
N LEU A 413 -9.29 -2.29 20.28
CA LEU A 413 -8.13 -2.73 19.52
C LEU A 413 -7.17 -3.44 20.47
N GLN A 414 -7.19 -4.77 20.45
CA GLN A 414 -6.36 -5.61 21.31
C GLN A 414 -5.02 -5.90 20.63
N PRO A 415 -3.88 -5.47 21.19
CA PRO A 415 -2.56 -5.83 20.67
C PRO A 415 -2.38 -7.35 20.64
N CYS A 416 -1.89 -7.88 19.52
CA CYS A 416 -1.62 -9.30 19.30
C CYS A 416 -0.42 -9.45 18.36
N TRP A 417 0.20 -10.63 18.38
CA TRP A 417 1.18 -11.03 17.37
C TRP A 417 0.47 -11.61 16.15
N TYR A 418 0.99 -11.31 14.96
CA TYR A 418 0.54 -11.86 13.69
C TYR A 418 1.71 -12.45 12.93
N TYR A 419 1.44 -13.49 12.14
CA TYR A 419 2.40 -14.08 11.21
C TYR A 419 1.81 -14.18 9.81
N LEU A 420 2.65 -13.98 8.79
CA LEU A 420 2.25 -13.95 7.38
C LEU A 420 2.60 -15.27 6.69
N ILE A 421 1.66 -15.86 5.95
CA ILE A 421 1.91 -16.99 5.07
C ILE A 421 1.13 -16.78 3.77
N LYS A 422 1.83 -16.69 2.62
CA LYS A 422 1.20 -16.57 1.29
C LYS A 422 0.16 -15.44 1.26
N ASP A 423 0.57 -14.23 1.64
CA ASP A 423 -0.27 -13.02 1.67
C ASP A 423 -1.44 -13.03 2.68
N ASN A 424 -1.54 -14.06 3.54
CA ASN A 424 -2.56 -14.17 4.57
C ASN A 424 -1.95 -13.98 5.96
N TRP A 425 -2.53 -13.06 6.73
CA TRP A 425 -2.15 -12.79 8.11
C TRP A 425 -2.94 -13.69 9.07
N PHE A 426 -2.22 -14.35 9.96
CA PHE A 426 -2.79 -15.22 10.97
C PHE A 426 -2.43 -14.67 12.35
N ARG A 427 -3.41 -14.61 13.24
CA ARG A 427 -3.20 -14.19 14.62
C ARG A 427 -2.51 -15.31 15.39
N HIS A 428 -1.41 -14.98 16.06
CA HIS A 428 -0.81 -15.85 17.07
C HIS A 428 -1.57 -15.65 18.38
N ALA A 429 -2.31 -16.68 18.79
CA ALA A 429 -2.98 -16.74 20.08
C ALA A 429 -2.23 -17.73 20.98
N PRO A 430 -1.73 -17.31 22.16
CA PRO A 430 -1.15 -18.23 23.13
C PRO A 430 -2.12 -19.38 23.45
N GLU A 431 -1.60 -20.60 23.60
CA GLU A 431 -2.39 -21.81 23.88
C GLU A 431 -3.31 -21.68 25.11
N GLU A 432 -2.94 -20.83 26.09
CA GLU A 432 -3.75 -20.55 27.29
C GLU A 432 -5.14 -19.96 26.98
N LEU A 433 -5.33 -19.33 25.82
CA LEU A 433 -6.62 -18.78 25.37
C LEU A 433 -7.45 -19.78 24.54
N GLN A 434 -6.87 -20.90 24.10
CA GLN A 434 -7.58 -21.94 23.35
C GLN A 434 -8.33 -22.92 24.27
N GLY A 435 -8.02 -22.88 25.58
CA GLY A 435 -8.69 -23.66 26.62
C GLY A 435 -9.96 -22.99 27.15
N GLY A 436 -11.04 -22.95 26.36
CA GLY A 436 -12.42 -22.91 26.88
C GLY A 436 -12.72 -21.91 28.01
N GLY A 437 -12.33 -20.65 27.85
CA GLY A 437 -12.74 -19.55 28.73
C GLY A 437 -13.89 -18.78 28.09
N VAL A 438 -15.12 -19.13 28.46
CA VAL A 438 -16.30 -18.31 28.19
C VAL A 438 -16.00 -16.90 28.73
N ILE A 439 -15.87 -15.91 27.84
CA ILE A 439 -16.01 -14.50 28.23
C ILE A 439 -17.48 -14.35 28.62
N GLY A 440 -17.76 -14.63 29.89
CA GLY A 440 -19.05 -14.39 30.50
C GLY A 440 -19.24 -12.89 30.62
N LEU A 441 -20.13 -12.35 29.80
CA LEU A 441 -20.76 -11.06 30.07
C LEU A 441 -21.92 -11.33 31.04
N GLU A 442 -21.73 -10.97 32.31
CA GLU A 442 -22.83 -10.46 33.13
C GLU A 442 -23.12 -9.01 32.76
#